data_AF-A0A6P1DL05-F1
#
_entry.id   AF-A0A6P1DL05-F1
#
_cell.length_a   1.000
_cell.length_b   1.000
_cell.length_c   1.000
_cell.angle_alpha   90.00
_cell.angle_beta   90.00
_cell.angle_gamma   90.00
#
_symmetry.space_group_name_H-M   'P 1'
#
loop_
_entity.id
_entity.type
_entity.pdbx_description
1 polymer ?
#
loop_
_entity_poly.entity_id
_entity_poly.type
_entity_poly.pdbx_seq_one_letter_code
_entity_poly.pdbx_strand_id
1 'polypeptide(L)'
;MKPIFFYLALSLILLQSCDYFTFKKKVTPQTVARVNDTYLYKDDLMTIFTKDISKQDSINLVNNFINNWIKQQLLLSKAQLNLENKKNEFEDLVKKYREDLFINSYKEAVVKQYLDTVITNDDIDQFYLNNNEIFKLNEELIKLKYIKIGKEDSNKNELLKLFKSTSNKDFEKLKEK
;
A
#
# COMPACT_ATOMS: atom_id res chain seq x y z
N MET A 1 -69.00 32.45 -27.52
CA MET A 1 -68.73 31.54 -26.38
C MET A 1 -67.68 30.45 -26.65
N LYS A 2 -67.05 30.37 -27.84
CA LYS A 2 -66.05 29.32 -28.16
C LYS A 2 -64.57 29.64 -27.81
N PRO A 3 -64.07 30.90 -27.80
CA PRO A 3 -62.64 31.15 -27.55
C PRO A 3 -62.27 31.07 -26.05
N ILE A 4 -63.19 31.41 -25.15
CA ILE A 4 -62.98 31.36 -23.69
C ILE A 4 -62.76 29.92 -23.22
N PHE A 5 -63.49 28.95 -23.79
CA PHE A 5 -63.31 27.53 -23.46
C PHE A 5 -61.93 27.02 -23.93
N PHE A 6 -61.40 27.57 -25.03
CA PHE A 6 -60.07 27.24 -25.53
C PHE A 6 -58.97 27.79 -24.62
N TYR A 7 -59.09 29.03 -24.15
CA TYR A 7 -58.15 29.61 -23.17
C TYR A 7 -58.21 28.90 -21.82
N LEU A 8 -59.39 28.47 -21.39
CA LEU A 8 -59.57 27.71 -20.14
C LEU A 8 -58.97 26.29 -20.25
N ALA A 9 -59.12 25.63 -21.40
CA ALA A 9 -58.48 24.34 -21.68
C ALA A 9 -56.95 24.46 -21.78
N LEU A 10 -56.43 25.53 -22.40
CA LEU A 10 -54.98 25.79 -22.49
C LEU A 10 -54.36 26.07 -21.11
N SER A 11 -55.08 26.79 -20.25
CA SER A 11 -54.70 27.00 -18.84
C SER A 11 -54.68 25.70 -18.03
N LEU A 12 -55.57 24.75 -18.33
CA LEU A 12 -55.65 23.48 -17.64
C LEU A 12 -54.51 22.53 -18.04
N ILE A 13 -54.01 22.63 -19.27
CA ILE A 13 -52.86 21.85 -19.77
C ILE A 13 -51.54 22.34 -19.16
N LEU A 14 -51.40 23.65 -18.92
CA LEU A 14 -50.22 24.22 -18.25
C LEU A 14 -50.10 23.83 -16.77
N LEU A 15 -51.19 23.40 -16.13
CA LEU A 15 -51.21 22.94 -14.74
C LEU A 15 -50.81 21.46 -14.58
N GLN A 16 -50.69 20.69 -15.66
CA GLN A 16 -50.30 19.28 -15.65
C GLN A 16 -48.76 19.07 -15.64
N SER A 17 -47.97 20.15 -15.66
CA SER A 17 -46.50 20.06 -15.69
C SER A 17 -45.85 19.91 -14.31
N CYS A 18 -46.61 19.78 -13.23
CA CYS A 18 -46.07 19.72 -11.86
C CYS A 18 -45.41 18.38 -11.46
N ASP A 19 -45.52 17.32 -12.28
CA ASP A 19 -44.95 16.01 -11.92
C ASP A 19 -43.55 15.72 -12.53
N TYR A 20 -43.00 16.64 -13.34
CA TYR A 20 -41.62 16.53 -13.81
C TYR A 20 -40.58 17.03 -12.80
N PHE A 21 -41.01 17.72 -11.74
CA PHE A 21 -40.18 18.00 -10.57
C PHE A 21 -40.25 16.83 -9.60
N THR A 22 -39.86 15.64 -10.07
CA THR A 22 -39.44 14.58 -9.17
C THR A 22 -38.21 15.10 -8.44
N PHE A 23 -38.45 15.70 -7.28
CA PHE A 23 -37.48 15.75 -6.20
C PHE A 23 -37.00 14.31 -6.05
N LYS A 24 -35.87 13.96 -6.68
CA LYS A 24 -35.01 12.88 -6.22
C LYS A 24 -35.00 13.09 -4.72
N LYS A 25 -35.59 12.16 -3.94
CA LYS A 25 -35.51 12.19 -2.49
C LYS A 25 -34.06 12.56 -2.20
N LYS A 26 -33.82 13.80 -1.76
CA LYS A 26 -32.50 14.21 -1.32
C LYS A 26 -32.29 13.25 -0.17
N VAL A 27 -31.51 12.20 -0.40
CA VAL A 27 -30.97 11.39 0.66
C VAL A 27 -30.16 12.41 1.44
N THR A 28 -30.77 12.99 2.46
CA THR A 28 -30.07 13.91 3.33
C THR A 28 -28.98 13.06 3.95
N PRO A 29 -27.70 13.29 3.60
CA PRO A 29 -26.64 12.42 4.06
C PRO A 29 -26.70 12.42 5.59
N GLN A 30 -26.76 11.23 6.18
CA GLN A 30 -26.95 11.09 7.61
C GLN A 30 -25.69 11.58 8.32
N THR A 31 -25.76 12.77 8.90
CA THR A 31 -24.66 13.34 9.69
C THR A 31 -24.47 12.53 10.97
N VAL A 32 -23.23 12.15 11.25
CA VAL A 32 -22.84 11.42 12.46
C VAL A 32 -22.03 12.27 13.44
N ALA A 33 -21.35 13.31 12.96
CA ALA A 33 -20.65 14.30 13.78
C ALA A 33 -20.49 15.65 13.04
N ARG A 34 -20.22 16.72 13.78
CA ARG A 34 -19.99 18.07 13.24
C ARG A 34 -18.93 18.80 14.07
N VAL A 35 -18.01 19.49 13.40
CA VAL A 35 -17.08 20.46 14.01
C VAL A 35 -17.14 21.75 13.19
N ASN A 36 -17.59 22.85 13.80
CA ASN A 36 -17.83 24.13 13.12
C ASN A 36 -18.74 23.97 11.89
N ASP A 37 -18.23 24.19 10.68
CA ASP A 37 -18.97 24.02 9.42
C ASP A 37 -18.61 22.75 8.66
N THR A 38 -17.80 21.88 9.27
CA THR A 38 -17.42 20.57 8.73
C THR A 38 -18.29 19.47 9.33
N TYR A 39 -18.79 18.58 8.47
CA TYR A 39 -19.68 17.49 8.83
C TYR A 39 -19.03 16.15 8.47
N LEU A 40 -19.22 15.16 9.35
CA LEU A 40 -18.89 13.77 9.07
C LEU A 40 -20.18 13.03 8.77
N TYR A 41 -20.22 12.31 7.65
CA TYR A 41 -21.39 11.58 7.20
C TYR A 41 -21.23 10.08 7.41
N LYS A 42 -22.37 9.39 7.48
CA LYS A 42 -22.40 7.94 7.65
C LYS A 42 -21.68 7.19 6.52
N ASP A 43 -21.69 7.72 5.31
CA ASP A 43 -21.02 7.10 4.16
C ASP A 43 -19.50 7.11 4.32
N ASP A 44 -18.94 8.14 4.99
CA ASP A 44 -17.50 8.23 5.32
C ASP A 44 -17.07 7.14 6.31
N LEU A 45 -18.02 6.57 7.06
CA LEU A 45 -17.74 5.45 7.96
C LEU A 45 -17.73 4.11 7.23
N MET A 46 -18.29 3.98 6.02
CA MET A 46 -18.33 2.68 5.34
C MET A 46 -16.94 2.18 4.95
N THR A 47 -16.00 3.09 4.70
CA THR A 47 -14.63 2.77 4.27
C THR A 47 -13.74 2.21 5.37
N ILE A 48 -14.16 2.27 6.64
CA ILE A 48 -13.33 1.84 7.77
C ILE A 48 -13.60 0.39 8.20
N PHE A 49 -14.67 -0.23 7.69
CA PHE A 49 -15.03 -1.59 8.07
C PHE A 49 -14.23 -2.62 7.27
N THR A 50 -13.62 -3.58 7.97
CA THR A 50 -13.06 -4.80 7.38
C THR A 50 -14.11 -5.91 7.36
N LYS A 51 -13.96 -6.88 6.46
CA LYS A 51 -14.74 -8.12 6.52
C LYS A 51 -14.40 -8.81 7.86
N ASP A 52 -15.43 -9.33 8.54
CA ASP A 52 -15.34 -10.07 9.82
C ASP A 52 -15.08 -9.24 11.10
N ILE A 53 -15.95 -8.26 11.39
CA ILE A 53 -15.93 -7.52 12.67
C ILE A 53 -17.15 -7.84 13.56
N SER A 54 -16.92 -7.98 14.87
CA SER A 54 -18.01 -8.21 15.84
C SER A 54 -18.85 -6.94 16.04
N LYS A 55 -20.07 -7.10 16.56
CA LYS A 55 -20.95 -5.95 16.88
C LYS A 55 -20.34 -5.01 17.93
N GLN A 56 -19.65 -5.55 18.92
CA GLN A 56 -19.04 -4.73 19.98
C GLN A 56 -17.81 -3.99 19.46
N ASP A 57 -16.98 -4.67 18.67
CA ASP A 57 -15.76 -4.08 18.11
C ASP A 57 -16.09 -3.02 17.07
N SER A 58 -17.15 -3.21 16.27
CA SER A 58 -17.61 -2.22 15.31
C SER A 58 -18.09 -0.92 15.97
N ILE A 59 -18.79 -1.00 17.11
CA ILE A 59 -19.20 0.20 17.87
C ILE A 59 -17.96 0.95 18.39
N ASN A 60 -17.00 0.23 18.98
CA ASN A 60 -15.77 0.83 19.48
C ASN A 60 -14.93 1.45 18.36
N LEU A 61 -14.81 0.77 17.21
CA LEU A 61 -14.11 1.26 16.03
C LEU A 61 -14.72 2.58 15.53
N VAL A 62 -16.05 2.62 15.37
CA VAL A 62 -16.76 3.82 14.91
C VAL A 62 -16.59 4.97 15.89
N ASN A 63 -16.78 4.73 17.19
CA ASN A 63 -16.62 5.77 18.22
C ASN A 63 -15.19 6.32 18.24
N ASN A 64 -14.18 5.45 18.17
CA ASN A 64 -12.78 5.86 18.11
C ASN A 64 -12.47 6.68 16.85
N PHE A 65 -13.00 6.25 15.70
CA PHE A 65 -12.84 6.99 14.45
C PHE A 65 -13.47 8.39 14.53
N ILE A 66 -14.71 8.49 15.01
CA ILE A 66 -15.41 9.77 15.17
C ILE A 66 -14.63 10.69 16.13
N ASN A 67 -14.20 10.18 17.29
CA ASN A 67 -13.44 10.97 18.26
C ASN A 67 -12.10 11.46 17.70
N ASN A 68 -11.37 10.61 16.98
CA ASN A 68 -10.12 10.99 16.32
C ASN A 68 -10.36 12.04 15.24
N TRP A 69 -11.41 11.87 14.43
CA TRP A 69 -11.80 12.84 13.42
C TRP A 69 -12.13 14.20 14.05
N ILE A 70 -12.95 14.24 15.11
CA ILE A 70 -13.28 15.48 15.84
C ILE A 70 -12.00 16.15 16.35
N LYS A 71 -11.11 15.39 16.99
CA LYS A 71 -9.84 15.91 17.51
C LYS A 71 -8.99 16.52 16.39
N GLN A 72 -8.89 15.85 15.25
CA GLN A 72 -8.18 16.37 14.08
C GLN A 72 -8.79 17.66 13.56
N GLN A 73 -10.11 17.74 13.41
CA GLN A 73 -10.79 18.95 12.93
C GLN A 73 -10.60 20.14 13.88
N LEU A 74 -10.66 19.91 15.20
CA LEU A 74 -10.40 20.94 16.20
C LEU A 74 -8.96 21.44 16.15
N LEU A 75 -7.99 20.54 16.01
CA LEU A 75 -6.58 20.89 15.86
C LEU A 75 -6.32 21.67 14.57
N LEU A 76 -6.91 21.22 13.46
CA LEU A 76 -6.80 21.88 12.16
C LEU A 76 -7.38 23.30 12.22
N SER A 77 -8.58 23.46 12.81
CA SER A 77 -9.21 24.76 12.97
C SER A 77 -8.32 25.72 13.78
N LYS A 78 -7.73 25.26 14.89
CA LYS A 78 -6.78 26.06 15.67
C LYS A 78 -5.49 26.38 14.89
N ALA A 79 -4.98 25.43 14.12
CA ALA A 79 -3.79 25.63 13.32
C ALA A 79 -4.02 26.70 12.24
N GLN A 80 -5.16 26.67 11.56
CA GLN A 80 -5.53 27.67 10.54
C GLN A 80 -5.65 29.07 11.12
N LEU A 81 -6.22 29.22 12.32
CA LEU A 81 -6.32 30.51 13.00
C LEU A 81 -4.96 31.05 13.45
N ASN A 82 -4.06 30.18 13.92
CA ASN A 82 -2.80 30.59 14.55
C ASN A 82 -1.60 30.64 13.60
N LEU A 83 -1.66 29.99 12.44
CA LEU A 83 -0.55 29.85 11.48
C LEU A 83 -0.84 30.53 10.14
N GLU A 84 -1.66 31.59 10.14
CA GLU A 84 -2.03 32.30 8.91
C GLU A 84 -0.80 32.82 8.13
N ASN A 85 0.26 33.19 8.84
CA ASN A 85 1.53 33.61 8.25
C ASN A 85 2.25 32.49 7.44
N LYS A 86 1.92 31.22 7.65
CA LYS A 86 2.45 30.07 6.90
C LYS A 86 1.56 29.62 5.74
N LYS A 87 0.41 30.27 5.54
CA LYS A 87 -0.59 29.85 4.56
C LYS A 87 0.00 29.69 3.16
N ASN A 88 0.76 30.69 2.68
CA ASN A 88 1.34 30.66 1.33
C ASN A 88 2.36 29.50 1.17
N GLU A 89 3.20 29.25 2.18
CA GLU A 89 4.14 28.12 2.18
C GLU A 89 3.40 26.78 2.08
N PHE A 90 2.30 26.62 2.82
CA PHE A 90 1.47 25.41 2.72
C PHE A 90 0.78 25.26 1.38
N GLU A 91 0.27 26.35 0.78
CA GLU A 91 -0.33 26.29 -0.56
C GLU A 91 0.69 25.90 -1.63
N ASP A 92 1.93 26.39 -1.54
CA ASP A 92 3.02 26.00 -2.45
C ASP A 92 3.36 24.51 -2.29
N LEU A 93 3.40 24.00 -1.06
CA LEU A 93 3.61 22.56 -0.80
C LEU A 93 2.46 21.70 -1.34
N VAL A 94 1.21 22.12 -1.14
CA VAL A 94 0.02 21.43 -1.67
C VAL A 94 0.04 21.41 -3.20
N LYS A 95 0.39 22.54 -3.82
CA LYS A 95 0.53 22.64 -5.28
C LYS A 95 1.59 21.67 -5.79
N LYS A 96 2.79 21.68 -5.21
CA LYS A 96 3.87 20.77 -5.60
C LYS A 96 3.48 19.31 -5.43
N TYR A 97 2.88 18.96 -4.29
CA TYR A 97 2.43 17.59 -4.05
C TYR A 97 1.36 17.15 -5.07
N ARG A 98 0.43 18.04 -5.43
CA ARG A 98 -0.57 17.77 -6.47
C ARG A 98 0.10 17.53 -7.83
N GLU A 99 1.06 18.35 -8.21
CA GLU A 99 1.83 18.16 -9.46
C GLU A 99 2.55 16.80 -9.46
N ASP A 100 3.22 16.46 -8.37
CA ASP A 100 3.92 15.17 -8.20
C ASP A 100 2.96 13.98 -8.33
N LEU A 101 1.77 14.05 -7.73
CA LEU A 101 0.74 13.02 -7.85
C LEU A 101 0.33 12.79 -9.31
N PHE A 102 0.09 13.85 -10.08
CA PHE A 102 -0.29 13.73 -11.49
C PHE A 102 0.85 13.19 -12.35
N ILE A 103 2.07 13.71 -12.17
CA ILE A 103 3.25 13.28 -12.91
C ILE A 103 3.51 11.80 -12.68
N ASN A 104 3.49 11.36 -11.42
CA ASN A 104 3.77 9.96 -11.09
C ASN A 104 2.66 9.03 -11.57
N SER A 105 1.39 9.40 -11.38
CA SER A 105 0.26 8.60 -11.90
C SER A 105 0.32 8.46 -13.43
N TYR A 106 0.70 9.52 -14.12
CA TYR A 106 0.87 9.48 -15.58
C TYR A 106 2.06 8.60 -15.99
N LYS A 107 3.21 8.73 -15.32
CA LYS A 107 4.38 7.86 -15.56
C LYS A 107 4.02 6.39 -15.37
N GLU A 108 3.31 6.04 -14.30
CA GLU A 108 2.86 4.67 -14.06
C GLU A 108 1.93 4.16 -15.16
N ALA A 109 0.97 4.98 -15.60
CA ALA A 109 0.07 4.63 -16.68
C ALA A 109 0.81 4.38 -18.01
N VAL A 110 1.77 5.25 -18.32
CA VAL A 110 2.63 5.13 -19.50
C VAL A 110 3.48 3.85 -19.42
N VAL A 111 4.16 3.60 -18.29
CA VAL A 111 4.95 2.37 -18.11
C VAL A 111 4.07 1.14 -18.30
N LYS A 112 2.87 1.09 -17.71
CA LYS A 112 1.94 -0.03 -17.87
C LYS A 112 1.47 -0.22 -19.32
N GLN A 113 1.42 0.83 -20.12
CA GLN A 113 1.00 0.75 -21.52
C GLN A 113 2.11 0.22 -22.44
N TYR A 114 3.36 0.61 -22.19
CA TYR A 114 4.48 0.32 -23.10
C TYR A 114 5.39 -0.83 -22.63
N LEU A 115 5.31 -1.24 -21.36
CA LEU A 115 6.11 -2.32 -20.83
C LEU A 115 5.42 -3.67 -21.12
N ASP A 116 5.99 -4.45 -22.03
CA ASP A 116 5.66 -5.87 -22.11
C ASP A 116 6.19 -6.57 -20.86
N THR A 117 5.29 -7.18 -20.09
CA THR A 117 5.64 -7.90 -18.85
C THR A 117 5.92 -9.39 -19.10
N VAL A 118 5.77 -9.88 -20.34
CA VAL A 118 6.06 -11.26 -20.69
C VAL A 118 7.58 -11.45 -20.77
N ILE A 119 8.13 -12.12 -19.76
CA ILE A 119 9.54 -12.53 -19.73
C ILE A 119 9.59 -14.00 -20.12
N THR A 120 10.34 -14.34 -21.18
CA THR A 120 10.52 -15.72 -21.61
C THR A 120 11.71 -16.37 -20.91
N ASN A 121 11.80 -17.71 -20.95
CA ASN A 121 12.98 -18.41 -20.44
C ASN A 121 14.25 -18.04 -21.21
N ASP A 122 14.15 -17.78 -22.51
CA ASP A 122 15.30 -17.35 -23.31
C ASP A 122 15.81 -15.98 -22.86
N ASP A 123 14.92 -15.04 -22.55
CA ASP A 123 15.30 -13.73 -22.00
C ASP A 123 16.05 -13.87 -20.67
N ILE A 124 15.62 -14.82 -19.81
CA ILE A 124 16.28 -15.12 -18.54
C ILE A 124 17.68 -15.70 -18.78
N ASP A 125 17.79 -16.69 -19.67
CA ASP A 125 19.06 -17.33 -19.98
C ASP A 125 20.05 -16.34 -20.61
N GLN A 126 19.59 -15.52 -21.57
CA GLN A 126 20.39 -14.46 -22.18
C GLN A 126 20.81 -13.40 -21.16
N PHE A 127 19.91 -12.98 -20.27
CA PHE A 127 20.25 -12.02 -19.21
C PHE A 127 21.30 -12.60 -18.27
N TYR A 128 21.14 -13.85 -17.83
CA TYR A 128 22.11 -14.52 -16.96
C TYR A 128 23.48 -14.65 -17.62
N LEU A 129 23.53 -15.10 -18.87
CA LEU A 129 24.78 -15.26 -19.62
C LEU A 129 25.49 -13.92 -19.84
N ASN A 130 24.76 -12.87 -20.20
CA ASN A 130 25.30 -11.54 -20.46
C ASN A 130 25.71 -10.79 -19.18
N ASN A 131 25.18 -11.18 -18.01
CA ASN A 131 25.41 -10.50 -16.73
C ASN A 131 25.98 -11.44 -15.65
N ASN A 132 26.72 -12.47 -16.06
CA ASN A 132 27.28 -13.49 -15.16
C ASN A 132 28.13 -12.91 -14.00
N GLU A 133 28.77 -11.76 -14.20
CA GLU A 133 29.55 -11.04 -13.19
C GLU A 133 28.72 -10.62 -11.96
N ILE A 134 27.42 -10.32 -12.14
CA ILE A 134 26.51 -9.93 -11.04
C ILE A 134 26.22 -11.11 -10.11
N PHE A 135 26.35 -12.34 -10.62
CA PHE A 135 26.03 -13.57 -9.89
C PHE A 135 27.26 -14.24 -9.24
N LYS A 136 28.44 -13.63 -9.34
CA LYS A 136 29.63 -14.12 -8.66
C LYS A 136 29.54 -13.84 -7.16
N LEU A 137 30.01 -14.78 -6.35
CA LEU A 137 30.19 -14.53 -4.92
C LEU A 137 31.25 -13.46 -4.72
N ASN A 138 31.01 -12.57 -3.75
CA ASN A 138 31.96 -11.54 -3.33
C ASN A 138 33.14 -12.10 -2.51
N GLU A 139 33.19 -13.40 -2.30
CA GLU A 139 34.17 -14.09 -1.48
C GLU A 139 34.68 -15.36 -2.17
N GLU A 140 35.93 -15.71 -1.89
CA GLU A 140 36.54 -16.94 -2.37
C GLU A 140 36.10 -18.12 -1.52
N LEU A 141 35.61 -19.18 -2.16
CA LEU A 141 35.26 -20.43 -1.49
C LEU A 141 36.49 -21.33 -1.39
N ILE A 142 36.94 -21.60 -0.16
CA ILE A 142 38.07 -22.49 0.11
C ILE A 142 37.56 -23.77 0.79
N LYS A 143 37.82 -24.92 0.17
CA LYS A 143 37.56 -26.23 0.78
C LYS A 143 38.81 -26.75 1.46
N LEU A 144 38.80 -26.81 2.79
CA LEU A 144 39.93 -27.25 3.60
C LEU A 144 39.57 -28.45 4.48
N LYS A 145 40.56 -29.32 4.71
CA LYS A 145 40.51 -30.38 5.72
C LYS A 145 41.18 -29.83 6.98
N TYR A 146 40.62 -30.08 8.16
CA TYR A 146 41.27 -29.77 9.43
C TYR A 146 41.09 -30.91 10.43
N ILE A 147 42.04 -31.06 11.34
CA ILE A 147 41.93 -31.93 12.52
C ILE A 147 42.47 -31.18 13.74
N LYS A 148 41.92 -31.46 14.92
CA LYS A 148 42.36 -30.90 16.20
C LYS A 148 42.93 -32.03 17.05
N ILE A 149 44.18 -31.90 17.47
CA ILE A 149 44.89 -32.91 18.27
C ILE A 149 45.28 -32.29 19.62
N GLY A 150 45.18 -33.06 20.71
CA GLY A 150 45.66 -32.64 22.03
C GLY A 150 47.19 -32.47 22.04
N LYS A 151 47.71 -31.53 22.84
CA LYS A 151 49.16 -31.27 22.90
C LYS A 151 49.97 -32.49 23.36
N GLU A 152 49.41 -33.29 24.25
CA GLU A 152 50.03 -34.46 24.88
C GLU A 152 49.62 -35.80 24.24
N ASP A 153 49.00 -35.76 23.05
CA ASP A 153 48.54 -36.99 22.39
C ASP A 153 49.74 -37.79 21.85
N SER A 154 49.95 -38.98 22.41
CA SER A 154 51.02 -39.91 22.02
C SER A 154 50.87 -40.40 20.57
N ASN A 155 49.66 -40.36 20.00
CA ASN A 155 49.34 -40.85 18.66
C ASN A 155 49.42 -39.76 17.58
N LYS A 156 49.92 -38.56 17.90
CA LYS A 156 49.99 -37.41 16.98
C LYS A 156 50.60 -37.75 15.61
N ASN A 157 51.68 -38.52 15.58
CA ASN A 157 52.37 -38.88 14.33
C ASN A 157 51.53 -39.83 13.45
N GLU A 158 50.73 -40.70 14.06
CA GLU A 158 49.85 -41.62 13.34
C GLU A 158 48.65 -40.87 12.76
N LEU A 159 48.01 -40.01 13.57
CA LEU A 159 46.89 -39.16 13.14
C LEU A 159 47.29 -38.24 11.97
N LEU A 160 48.50 -37.66 12.01
CA LEU A 160 49.03 -36.85 10.91
C LEU A 160 49.26 -37.66 9.62
N LYS A 161 49.69 -38.92 9.72
CA LYS A 161 49.86 -39.79 8.55
C LYS A 161 48.52 -40.14 7.93
N LEU A 162 47.53 -40.51 8.75
CA LEU A 162 46.17 -40.80 8.30
C LEU A 162 45.52 -39.57 7.65
N PHE A 163 45.67 -38.39 8.25
CA PHE A 163 45.13 -37.13 7.73
C PHE A 163 45.74 -36.69 6.40
N LYS A 164 47.04 -36.93 6.20
CA LYS A 164 47.73 -36.63 4.92
C LYS A 164 47.45 -37.66 3.82
N SER A 165 46.94 -38.83 4.17
CA SER A 165 46.63 -39.87 3.20
C SER A 165 45.46 -39.47 2.30
N THR A 166 45.56 -39.83 1.03
CA THR A 166 44.46 -39.69 0.04
C THR A 166 43.57 -40.94 -0.01
N SER A 167 43.95 -42.01 0.69
CA SER A 167 43.21 -43.27 0.73
C SER A 167 41.93 -43.15 1.55
N ASN A 168 40.81 -43.58 0.98
CA ASN A 168 39.52 -43.57 1.68
C ASN A 168 39.55 -44.48 2.93
N LYS A 169 40.33 -45.57 2.90
CA LYS A 169 40.50 -46.48 4.05
C LYS A 169 41.18 -45.79 5.24
N ASP A 170 42.14 -44.91 4.97
CA ASP A 170 42.86 -44.18 6.02
C ASP A 170 42.03 -43.03 6.57
N PHE A 171 41.14 -42.47 5.75
CA PHE A 171 40.14 -41.49 6.19
C PHE A 171 39.09 -42.09 7.12
N GLU A 172 38.58 -43.29 6.83
CA GLU A 172 37.66 -43.97 7.74
C GLU A 172 38.33 -44.33 9.07
N LYS A 173 39.57 -44.83 9.04
CA LYS A 173 40.36 -45.06 10.27
C LYS A 173 40.61 -43.79 11.08
N LEU A 174 40.73 -42.63 10.42
CA LEU A 174 40.88 -41.35 11.10
C LEU A 174 39.60 -40.90 11.79
N LYS A 175 38.41 -41.25 11.28
CA LYS A 175 37.12 -40.96 11.95
C LYS A 175 36.88 -41.81 13.19
N GLU A 176 37.46 -43.02 13.22
CA GLU A 176 37.30 -43.98 14.32
C GLU A 176 38.19 -43.68 15.54
N LYS A 177 39.14 -42.74 15.42
CA LYS A 177 40.06 -42.32 16.50
C LYS A 177 39.68 -40.96 17.06
#